data_AF-A0A7W8MU70-F1
#
_entry.id   AF-A0A7W8MU70-F1
#
_cell.length_a   1.000
_cell.length_b   1.000
_cell.length_c   1.000
_cell.angle_alpha   90.00
_cell.angle_beta   90.00
_cell.angle_gamma   90.00
#
_symmetry.space_group_name_H-M   'P 1'
#
loop_
_entity.id
_entity.type
_entity.pdbx_description
1 polymer ?
#
loop_
_entity_poly.entity_id
_entity_poly.type
_entity_poly.pdbx_seq_one_letter_code
_entity_poly.pdbx_strand_id
1 'polypeptide(L)' 'MWTTILVGILALVAGTALGFFIARKTMMNYLKKNPPINEQMIRMMMMQMGMTPSQKKINQMMKAMNNQLK' A
#
# COMPACT_ATOMS: atom_id res chain seq x y z
N MET A 1 26.68 34.79 -4.04
CA MET A 1 25.24 34.86 -3.68
C MET A 1 24.32 34.00 -4.56
N TRP A 2 24.63 33.74 -5.84
CA TRP A 2 23.78 32.87 -6.69
C TRP A 2 23.97 31.36 -6.44
N THR A 3 25.18 30.96 -6.04
CA THR A 3 25.55 29.56 -5.75
C THR A 3 24.80 28.96 -4.57
N THR A 4 24.53 29.74 -3.54
CA THR A 4 23.76 29.30 -2.36
C THR A 4 22.30 29.06 -2.69
N ILE A 5 21.71 29.87 -3.58
CA ILE A 5 20.33 29.72 -4.04
C ILE A 5 20.19 28.44 -4.89
N LEU A 6 21.12 28.21 -5.82
CA LEU A 6 21.17 26.98 -6.63
C LEU A 6 21.31 25.72 -5.77
N VAL A 7 22.22 25.74 -4.79
CA VAL A 7 22.42 24.61 -3.87
C VAL A 7 21.20 24.40 -2.97
N GLY A 8 20.54 25.47 -2.52
CA GLY A 8 19.30 25.39 -1.73
C GLY A 8 18.14 24.74 -2.50
N ILE A 9 17.96 25.10 -3.77
CA ILE A 9 16.95 24.48 -4.64
C ILE A 9 17.29 23.00 -4.90
N LEU A 10 18.56 22.70 -5.20
CA LEU A 10 18.99 21.33 -5.43
C LEU A 10 18.81 20.44 -4.19
N ALA A 11 19.09 20.98 -2.99
CA ALA A 11 18.88 20.29 -1.73
C ALA A 11 17.39 20.05 -1.42
N LEU A 12 16.51 21.00 -1.76
CA LEU A 12 15.07 20.82 -1.62
C LEU A 12 14.54 19.72 -2.55
N VAL A 13 14.98 19.70 -3.81
CA VAL A 13 14.58 18.67 -4.78
C VAL A 13 15.16 17.32 -4.39
N ALA A 14 16.43 17.25 -3.98
CA ALA A 14 17.05 16.01 -3.53
C ALA A 14 16.39 15.48 -2.24
N GLY A 15 16.10 16.34 -1.28
CA GLY A 15 15.46 15.97 -0.01
C GLY A 15 14.04 15.44 -0.20
N THR A 16 13.24 16.10 -1.05
CA THR A 16 11.88 15.65 -1.38
C THR A 16 11.89 14.35 -2.18
N ALA A 17 12.77 14.22 -3.17
CA ALA A 17 12.91 13.00 -3.96
C ALA A 17 13.33 11.81 -3.09
N LEU A 18 14.35 11.98 -2.24
CA LEU A 18 14.83 10.94 -1.33
C LEU A 18 13.77 10.58 -0.28
N GLY A 19 13.12 11.59 0.32
CA GLY A 19 12.06 11.38 1.30
C GLY A 19 10.87 10.60 0.73
N PHE A 20 10.43 10.96 -0.48
CA PHE A 20 9.35 10.25 -1.17
C PHE A 20 9.72 8.79 -1.48
N PHE A 21 10.93 8.55 -1.96
CA PHE A 21 11.37 7.19 -2.32
C PHE A 21 11.49 6.28 -1.09
N ILE A 22 12.04 6.79 0.01
CA ILE A 22 12.18 6.05 1.27
C ILE A 22 10.80 5.78 1.88
N ALA A 23 9.92 6.78 1.93
CA ALA A 23 8.55 6.61 2.42
C ALA A 23 7.79 5.56 1.60
N ARG A 24 7.88 5.62 0.26
CA ARG A 24 7.25 4.65 -0.64
C ARG A 24 7.76 3.23 -0.41
N LYS A 25 9.07 3.04 -0.32
CA LYS A 25 9.69 1.72 -0.08
C LYS A 25 9.29 1.16 1.29
N THR A 26 9.27 2.03 2.30
CA THR A 26 8.91 1.67 3.67
C THR A 26 7.44 1.27 3.76
N MET A 27 6.53 2.05 3.16
CA MET A 27 5.09 1.74 3.11
C MET A 27 4.82 0.42 2.39
N MET A 28 5.47 0.18 1.25
CA MET A 28 5.36 -1.08 0.50
C MET A 28 5.84 -2.28 1.35
N ASN A 29 6.94 -2.12 2.08
CA ASN A 29 7.44 -3.16 2.98
C ASN A 29 6.50 -3.42 4.16
N TYR A 30 5.85 -2.39 4.70
CA TYR A 30 4.83 -2.56 5.76
C TYR A 30 3.60 -3.33 5.27
N LEU A 31 3.08 -3.00 4.08
CA LEU A 31 1.94 -3.70 3.48
C LEU A 31 2.25 -5.15 3.08
N LYS A 32 3.52 -5.44 2.73
CA LYS A 32 3.98 -6.82 2.48
C LYS A 32 4.11 -7.64 3.76
N LYS A 33 4.51 -7.02 4.88
CA LYS A 33 4.66 -7.70 6.18
C LYS A 33 3.32 -7.97 6.87
N ASN A 34 2.35 -7.07 6.73
CA ASN A 34 0.97 -7.27 7.19
C ASN A 34 0.05 -7.30 5.96
N PRO A 35 -0.21 -8.49 5.38
CA PRO A 35 -1.00 -8.57 4.15
C PRO A 35 -2.35 -7.88 4.36
N PRO A 36 -2.74 -6.97 3.46
CA PRO A 36 -3.87 -6.07 3.70
C PRO A 36 -5.23 -6.79 3.76
N ILE A 37 -5.28 -8.07 3.39
CA ILE A 37 -6.53 -8.84 3.25
C ILE A 37 -6.32 -10.25 3.81
N ASN A 38 -7.13 -10.60 4.81
CA ASN A 38 -7.25 -11.95 5.37
C ASN A 38 -8.71 -12.46 5.24
N GLU A 39 -8.97 -13.73 5.54
CA GLU A 39 -10.31 -14.33 5.44
C GLU A 39 -11.37 -13.60 6.27
N GLN A 40 -11.00 -13.16 7.47
CA GLN A 40 -11.89 -12.40 8.36
C GLN A 40 -12.22 -11.02 7.80
N MET A 41 -11.27 -10.32 7.17
CA MET A 41 -11.52 -9.04 6.51
C MET A 41 -12.43 -9.18 5.31
N ILE A 42 -12.24 -10.21 4.46
CA ILE A 42 -13.17 -10.48 3.36
C ILE A 42 -14.55 -10.84 3.91
N ARG A 43 -14.61 -11.65 4.97
CA ARG A 43 -15.87 -12.00 5.62
C ARG A 43 -16.58 -10.76 6.17
N MET A 44 -15.86 -9.88 6.86
CA MET A 44 -16.40 -8.62 7.36
C MET A 44 -16.84 -7.69 6.23
N MET A 45 -16.06 -7.60 5.15
CA MET A 45 -16.40 -6.83 3.95
C MET A 45 -17.68 -7.36 3.28
N MET A 46 -17.80 -8.67 3.13
CA MET A 46 -19.02 -9.31 2.62
C MET A 46 -20.23 -9.04 3.52
N MET A 47 -20.06 -9.16 4.84
CA MET A 47 -21.12 -8.86 5.81
C MET A 47 -21.53 -7.38 5.78
N GLN A 48 -20.59 -6.46 5.63
CA GLN A 48 -20.86 -5.02 5.47
C GLN A 48 -21.63 -4.71 4.19
N MET A 49 -21.42 -5.49 3.13
CA MET A 49 -22.14 -5.36 1.86
C MET A 49 -23.47 -6.13 1.83
N GLY A 50 -23.93 -6.68 2.96
CA GLY A 50 -25.16 -7.47 3.04
C GLY A 50 -25.09 -8.81 2.31
N MET A 51 -23.90 -9.27 1.92
CA MET A 51 -23.69 -10.55 1.28
C MET A 51 -23.44 -11.65 2.32
N THR A 52 -24.05 -12.81 2.13
CA THR A 52 -23.79 -13.97 2.99
C THR A 52 -22.35 -14.47 2.79
N PRO A 53 -21.53 -14.51 3.86
CA PRO A 53 -20.17 -14.99 3.76
C PRO A 53 -20.15 -16.51 3.58
N SER A 54 -19.94 -16.99 2.35
CA SER A 54 -19.69 -18.40 2.06
C SER A 54 -18.18 -18.65 1.99
N GLN A 55 -17.68 -19.68 2.71
CA GLN A 55 -16.25 -20.01 2.74
C GLN A 55 -15.65 -20.23 1.34
N LYS A 56 -16.43 -20.79 0.40
CA LYS A 56 -15.99 -20.97 -1.00
C LYS A 56 -15.80 -19.62 -1.71
N LYS A 57 -16.73 -18.68 -1.52
CA LYS A 57 -16.62 -17.31 -2.09
C LYS A 57 -15.49 -16.52 -1.45
N ILE A 58 -15.29 -16.64 -0.14
CA ILE A 58 -14.18 -15.99 0.58
C ILE A 58 -12.84 -16.48 0.02
N ASN A 59 -12.68 -17.79 -0.15
CA ASN A 59 -11.45 -18.36 -0.69
C ASN A 59 -11.21 -17.94 -2.16
N GLN A 60 -12.27 -17.86 -2.96
CA GLN A 60 -12.20 -17.36 -4.34
C GLN A 60 -11.82 -15.88 -4.41
N MET A 61 -12.41 -15.04 -3.56
CA MET A 61 -12.06 -13.61 -3.45
C MET A 61 -10.64 -13.41 -2.94
N MET A 62 -10.21 -14.15 -1.91
CA MET A 62 -8.82 -14.09 -1.43
C MET A 62 -7.83 -14.40 -2.56
N LYS A 63 -8.09 -15.44 -3.36
CA LYS A 63 -7.24 -15.79 -4.50
C LYS A 63 -7.23 -14.70 -5.57
N ALA A 64 -8.38 -14.11 -5.89
CA ALA A 64 -8.48 -13.03 -6.86
C ALA A 64 -7.74 -11.77 -6.41
N MET A 65 -7.86 -11.39 -5.14
CA MET A 65 -7.17 -10.22 -4.58
C MET A 65 -5.66 -10.43 -4.46
N ASN A 66 -5.22 -11.64 -4.07
CA ASN A 66 -3.80 -11.96 -4.00
C ASN A 66 -3.13 -11.97 -5.39
N ASN A 67 -3.90 -12.29 -6.44
CA ASN A 67 -3.45 -12.18 -7.83
C ASN A 67 -3.39 -10.74 -8.35
N GLN A 68 -4.17 -9.81 -7.82
CA GLN A 68 -4.09 -8.37 -8.18
C GLN A 68 -2.94 -7.63 -7.48
N LEU A 69 -2.48 -8.13 -6.33
CA LEU A 69 -1.36 -7.56 -5.60
C LEU A 69 0.01 -8.03 -6.12
N LYS A 70 0.03 -9.04 -7.00
CA LYS A 70 1.22 -9.56 -7.69
C LYS A 70 1.55 -8.69 -8.91
#